data_AF-A0A3N2K6U1-F1
#
_entry.id   AF-A0A3N2K6U1-F1
#
_cell.length_a   1.000
_cell.length_b   1.000
_cell.length_c   1.000
_cell.angle_alpha   90.00
_cell.angle_beta   90.00
_cell.angle_gamma   90.00
#
_symmetry.space_group_name_H-M   'P 1'
#
loop_
_entity.id
_entity.type
_entity.pdbx_description
1 polymer ?
#
loop_
_entity_poly.entity_id
_entity_poly.type
_entity_poly.pdbx_seq_one_letter_code
_entity_poly.pdbx_strand_id
1 'polypeptide(L)' 'MKKLYVYADFDWLDNPQLIGELSCDSVRGSETYGFSYDKEWLAKYGDVFLSEDFSVDDKN' A
#
# COMPACT_ATOMS: atom_id res chain seq x y z
N MET A 1 -1.46 10.73 13.85
CA MET A 1 -1.48 9.80 12.71
C MET A 1 -1.98 10.55 11.49
N LYS A 2 -1.14 10.75 10.48
CA LYS A 2 -1.56 11.26 9.17
C LYS A 2 -1.72 10.07 8.23
N LYS A 3 -2.75 10.09 7.39
CA LYS A 3 -3.06 9.02 6.44
C LYS A 3 -3.21 9.63 5.05
N LEU A 4 -2.64 8.95 4.06
CA LEU A 4 -2.76 9.28 2.65
C LEU A 4 -3.29 8.05 1.92
N TYR A 5 -4.33 8.25 1.12
CA TYR A 5 -4.83 7.21 0.24
C TYR A 5 -4.00 7.16 -1.03
N VAL A 6 -3.61 5.95 -1.43
CA VAL A 6 -2.79 5.69 -2.60
C VAL A 6 -3.64 5.02 -3.66
N TYR A 7 -3.70 5.63 -4.85
CA TYR A 7 -4.49 5.15 -5.98
C TYR A 7 -3.59 4.72 -7.14
N ALA A 8 -3.96 3.64 -7.82
CA ALA A 8 -3.37 3.17 -9.06
C ALA A 8 -4.18 3.71 -10.23
N ASP A 9 -3.49 4.20 -11.25
CA ASP A 9 -4.08 4.63 -12.52
C ASP A 9 -3.25 4.04 -13.67
N PHE A 10 -3.23 2.70 -13.74
CA PHE A 10 -2.52 1.99 -14.80
C PHE A 10 -3.38 1.92 -16.07
N ASP A 11 -2.76 1.83 -17.25
CA ASP A 11 -3.46 1.80 -18.56
C ASP A 11 -4.51 0.67 -18.72
N TRP A 12 -4.43 -0.38 -17.91
CA TRP A 12 -5.32 -1.55 -17.93
C TRP A 12 -6.47 -1.45 -16.93
N LEU A 13 -6.55 -0.36 -16.15
CA LEU A 13 -7.67 -0.06 -15.26
C LEU A 13 -8.67 0.86 -15.96
N ASP A 14 -9.97 0.56 -15.85
CA ASP A 14 -11.04 1.43 -16.36
C ASP A 14 -11.15 2.77 -15.60
N ASN A 15 -10.66 2.82 -14.36
CA ASN A 15 -10.67 4.01 -13.50
C ASN A 15 -9.60 3.88 -12.40
N PRO A 16 -9.15 5.01 -11.81
CA PRO A 16 -8.23 4.96 -10.68
C PRO A 16 -8.81 4.15 -9.51
N GLN A 17 -8.08 3.13 -9.07
CA GLN A 17 -8.50 2.26 -7.97
C GLN A 17 -7.64 2.46 -6.73
N LEU A 18 -8.25 2.34 -5.54
CA LEU A 18 -7.54 2.42 -4.28
C LEU A 18 -6.63 1.19 -4.13
N ILE A 19 -5.33 1.42 -3.98
CA ILE A 19 -4.33 0.36 -3.74
C ILE A 19 -4.14 0.14 -2.25
N GLY A 20 -4.24 1.20 -1.44
CA GLY A 20 -3.96 1.13 -0.02
C GLY A 20 -3.81 2.49 0.64
N GLU A 21 -3.31 2.46 1.87
CA GLU A 21 -3.12 3.63 2.73
C GLU A 21 -1.67 3.72 3.21
N LEU A 22 -1.08 4.91 3.07
CA LEU A 22 0.19 5.27 3.69
C LEU A 22 -0.10 5.99 5.01
N SER A 23 0.40 5.45 6.11
CA SER A 23 0.32 6.03 7.44
C SER A 23 1.66 6.63 7.86
N CYS A 24 1.60 7.80 8.50
CA CYS A 24 2.74 8.43 9.15
C CYS A 24 2.41 8.73 10.61
N ASP A 25 3.23 8.16 11.49
CA ASP A 25 3.11 8.27 12.94
C ASP A 25 4.36 8.91 13.52
N SER A 26 4.19 10.10 14.09
CA SER A 26 5.26 10.79 14.79
C SER A 26 5.20 10.47 16.28
N VAL A 27 6.24 9.81 16.80
CA VAL A 27 6.37 9.47 18.22
C VAL A 27 7.72 10.00 18.72
N ARG A 28 7.67 10.96 19.66
CA ARG A 28 8.85 11.54 20.34
C ARG A 28 9.95 12.03 19.39
N GLY A 29 9.57 12.64 18.28
CA GLY A 29 10.49 13.19 17.28
C GLY A 29 10.99 12.19 16.23
N SER A 30 10.59 10.92 16.32
CA SER A 30 10.76 9.93 15.25
C SER A 30 9.49 9.83 14.41
N GLU A 31 9.62 9.73 13.09
CA GLU A 31 8.52 9.48 12.17
C GLU A 31 8.58 8.03 11.69
N THR A 32 7.52 7.27 11.96
CA THR A 32 7.32 5.92 11.46
C THR A 32 6.37 5.98 10.27
N TYR A 33 6.78 5.38 9.17
CA TYR A 33 5.98 5.28 7.95
C TYR A 33 5.55 3.82 7.77
N GLY A 34 4.29 3.61 7.44
CA GLY A 34 3.72 2.30 7.17
C GLY A 34 2.84 2.34 5.94
N PHE A 35 2.84 1.28 5.16
CA PHE A 35 1.91 1.11 4.05
C PHE A 35 1.06 -0.13 4.30
N SER A 36 -0.24 -0.03 4.00
CA SER A 36 -1.17 -1.14 4.10
C SER A 36 -1.96 -1.22 2.80
N TYR A 37 -1.89 -2.36 2.13
CA TYR A 37 -2.68 -2.60 0.93
C TYR A 37 -4.17 -2.68 1.27
N ASP A 38 -4.98 -2.19 0.36
CA ASP A 38 -6.42 -2.39 0.34
C ASP A 38 -6.73 -3.86 0.06
N LYS A 39 -7.74 -4.39 0.75
CA LYS A 39 -8.09 -5.81 0.66
C LYS A 39 -8.73 -6.16 -0.68
N GLU A 40 -9.52 -5.26 -1.24
CA GLU A 40 -10.14 -5.45 -2.56
C GLU A 40 -9.07 -5.37 -3.65
N TRP A 41 -8.07 -4.50 -3.50
CA TRP A 41 -6.89 -4.47 -4.37
C TRP A 41 -6.15 -5.80 -4.35
N LEU A 42 -5.76 -6.32 -3.17
CA LEU A 42 -5.05 -7.59 -3.05
C LEU A 42 -5.86 -8.78 -3.58
N ALA A 43 -7.19 -8.76 -3.42
CA ALA A 43 -8.06 -9.81 -3.94
C ALA A 43 -8.11 -9.85 -5.48
N LYS A 44 -7.91 -8.71 -6.14
CA LYS A 44 -7.96 -8.59 -7.62
C LYS A 44 -6.58 -8.65 -8.28
N TYR A 45 -5.58 -8.04 -7.64
CA TYR A 45 -4.26 -7.76 -8.19
C TYR A 45 -3.15 -8.14 -7.22
N GLY A 46 -3.30 -9.28 -6.52
CA GLY A 46 -2.35 -9.76 -5.52
C GLY A 46 -0.92 -9.95 -6.02
N ASP A 47 -0.72 -10.03 -7.33
CA ASP A 47 0.60 -10.12 -7.98
C ASP A 47 1.18 -8.73 -8.37
N VAL A 48 0.45 -7.63 -8.15
CA VAL A 48 0.87 -6.26 -8.46
C VAL A 48 1.37 -5.58 -7.19
N PHE A 49 2.70 -5.60 -7.02
CA PHE A 49 3.37 -4.97 -5.89
C PHE A 49 3.94 -3.59 -6.28
N LEU A 50 3.83 -2.62 -5.36
CA LEU A 50 4.39 -1.28 -5.56
C LEU A 50 5.92 -1.23 -5.42
N SER A 51 6.50 -2.17 -4.67
CA SER A 51 7.95 -2.37 -4.58
C SER A 51 8.28 -3.81 -4.16
N GLU A 52 9.44 -4.28 -4.60
CA GLU A 52 9.97 -5.63 -4.32
C GLU A 52 10.39 -5.81 -2.84
N ASP A 53 10.63 -4.70 -2.13
CA ASP A 53 11.07 -4.68 -0.73
C ASP A 53 9.95 -4.98 0.29
N PHE A 54 8.67 -4.87 -0.11
CA PHE A 54 7.53 -5.35 0.69
C PHE A 54 7.29 -6.85 0.54
N SER A 55 8.34 -7.62 0.27
CA SER A 55 8.27 -9.07 0.23
C SER A 55 7.58 -9.58 1.49
N VAL A 56 6.42 -10.20 1.31
CA VAL A 56 5.76 -10.99 2.35
C VAL A 56 6.82 -11.95 2.86
N ASP A 57 7.14 -11.84 4.14
CA ASP A 57 8.03 -12.74 4.87
C ASP A 57 7.44 -14.15 4.73
N ASP A 58 7.82 -14.86 3.65
CA ASP A 58 7.54 -16.27 3.43
C ASP A 58 8.35 -17.04 4.47
N LYS A 59 7.84 -17.05 5.70
CA LYS A 59 8.28 -17.95 6.76
C LYS A 59 7.76 -19.34 6.42
N ASN A 60 8.60 -20.09 5.71
CA ASN A 60 8.67 -21.54 5.85
C ASN A 60 9.66 -21.92 6.95
#